data_AF-A0A060Y940-F1
#
_entry.id   AF-A0A060Y940-F1
#
_cell.length_a   1.000
_cell.length_b   1.000
_cell.length_c   1.000
_cell.angle_alpha   90.00
_cell.angle_beta   90.00
_cell.angle_gamma   90.00
#
_symmetry.space_group_name_H-M   'P 1'
#
loop_
_entity.id
_entity.type
_entity.pdbx_description
1 polymer ?
#
loop_
_entity_poly.entity_id
_entity_poly.type
_entity_poly.pdbx_seq_one_letter_code
_entity_poly.pdbx_strand_id
1 'polypeptide(L)'
;MATLKPLCQAAWLLQVNKTTDDDIKDITEQCSELSPVQIVKILNSYTPTDDFEKRVAPLFVRKIQGLLQDREGGSSQLMLDTQYRFQVTFPFTLSSQALELLEIPSSLRLGFLTRI
;
A
#
# COMPACT_ATOMS: atom_id res chain seq x y z
N MET A 1 -5.72 5.70 5.48
CA MET A 1 -4.69 4.71 5.85
C MET A 1 -4.73 3.41 5.01
N ALA A 2 -5.78 3.13 4.23
CA ALA A 2 -5.87 1.88 3.45
C ALA A 2 -4.73 1.68 2.42
N THR A 3 -4.28 2.75 1.76
CA THR A 3 -3.29 2.65 0.67
C THR A 3 -1.87 2.29 1.12
N LEU A 4 -1.51 2.56 2.38
CA LEU A 4 -0.19 2.26 2.93
C LEU A 4 -0.15 0.91 3.65
N LYS A 5 -1.27 0.18 3.73
CA LYS A 5 -1.35 -1.10 4.45
C LYS A 5 -0.33 -2.14 3.99
N PRO A 6 -0.03 -2.33 2.68
CA PRO A 6 1.05 -3.22 2.24
C PRO A 6 2.41 -2.82 2.79
N LEU A 7 2.72 -1.51 2.80
CA LEU A 7 3.99 -1.00 3.33
C LEU A 7 4.09 -1.18 4.85
N CYS A 8 3.00 -0.93 5.59
CA CYS A 8 2.95 -1.17 7.03
C CYS A 8 3.17 -2.65 7.36
N GLN A 9 2.55 -3.57 6.60
CA GLN A 9 2.75 -5.00 6.77
C GLN A 9 4.18 -5.43 6.44
N ALA A 10 4.80 -4.85 5.42
CA ALA A 10 6.20 -5.11 5.11
C ALA A 10 7.13 -4.65 6.23
N ALA A 11 6.91 -3.44 6.77
CA ALA A 11 7.68 -2.92 7.90
C ALA A 11 7.52 -3.78 9.17
N TRP A 12 6.30 -4.24 9.43
CA TRP A 12 6.02 -5.18 10.52
C TRP A 12 6.71 -6.53 10.31
N LEU A 13 6.65 -7.09 9.09
CA LEU A 13 7.30 -8.36 8.75
C LEU A 13 8.81 -8.32 8.97
N LEU A 14 9.46 -7.17 8.74
CA LEU A 14 10.88 -7.01 9.00
C LEU A 14 11.22 -7.13 10.50
N GLN A 15 10.31 -6.72 11.39
CA GLN A 15 10.54 -6.61 12.83
C GLN A 15 10.13 -7.85 13.64
N VAL A 16 9.19 -8.65 13.15
CA VAL A 16 8.70 -9.82 13.89
C VAL A 16 9.65 -11.00 13.87
N ASN A 17 9.45 -11.92 14.81
CA ASN A 17 10.17 -13.19 14.84
C ASN A 17 9.86 -14.05 13.61
N LYS A 18 10.84 -14.85 13.18
CA LYS A 18 10.81 -15.65 11.94
C LYS A 18 11.36 -17.05 12.20
N THR A 19 10.97 -17.64 13.33
CA THR A 19 11.63 -18.81 13.92
C THR A 19 10.71 -19.99 14.17
N THR A 20 9.47 -19.75 14.60
CA THR A 20 8.54 -20.80 15.05
C THR A 20 7.39 -20.99 14.04
N ASP A 21 6.66 -22.10 14.19
CA ASP A 21 5.47 -22.33 13.36
C ASP A 21 4.30 -21.39 13.74
N ASP A 22 4.30 -20.83 14.95
CA ASP A 22 3.33 -19.80 15.34
C ASP A 22 3.66 -18.44 14.69
N ASP A 23 4.95 -18.08 14.60
CA ASP A 23 5.39 -16.90 13.83
C ASP A 23 4.88 -16.98 12.37
N ILE A 24 4.89 -18.18 11.78
CA ILE A 24 4.39 -18.40 10.42
C ILE A 24 2.89 -18.10 10.31
N LYS A 25 2.09 -18.56 11.28
CA LYS A 25 0.64 -18.29 11.32
C LYS A 25 0.39 -16.80 11.45
N ASP A 26 1.07 -16.14 12.39
CA ASP A 26 0.95 -14.70 12.61
C ASP A 26 1.28 -13.92 11.33
N ILE A 27 2.36 -14.27 10.61
CA ILE A 27 2.70 -13.62 9.34
C ILE A 27 1.60 -13.87 8.29
N THR A 28 1.09 -15.09 8.20
CA THR A 28 0.06 -15.45 7.22
C THR A 28 -1.25 -14.69 7.45
N GLU A 29 -1.61 -14.47 8.72
CA GLU A 29 -2.81 -13.72 9.12
C GLU A 29 -2.64 -12.20 8.99
N GLN A 30 -1.49 -11.66 9.42
CA GLN A 30 -1.26 -10.22 9.46
C GLN A 30 -0.91 -9.62 8.10
N CYS A 31 -0.25 -10.37 7.20
CA CYS A 31 0.17 -9.91 5.88
C CYS A 31 -0.92 -10.08 4.81
N SER A 32 -2.13 -9.60 5.09
CA SER A 32 -3.30 -9.69 4.21
C SER A 32 -3.24 -8.84 2.92
N GLU A 33 -2.37 -7.84 2.83
CA GLU A 33 -2.26 -6.96 1.64
C GLU A 33 -0.94 -7.17 0.89
N LEU A 34 -0.12 -8.13 1.32
CA LEU A 34 1.08 -8.56 0.61
C LEU A 34 0.78 -9.85 -0.16
N SER A 35 1.28 -9.94 -1.39
CA SER A 35 1.23 -11.18 -2.16
C SER A 35 2.20 -12.22 -1.58
N PRO A 36 1.95 -13.52 -1.79
CA PRO A 36 2.90 -14.56 -1.39
C PRO A 36 4.32 -14.33 -1.93
N VAL A 37 4.43 -13.83 -3.16
CA VAL A 37 5.72 -13.50 -3.80
C VAL A 37 6.43 -12.37 -3.07
N GLN A 38 5.70 -11.35 -2.61
CA GLN A 38 6.26 -10.25 -1.83
C GLN A 38 6.75 -10.71 -0.45
N ILE A 39 5.95 -11.50 0.26
CA ILE A 39 6.32 -12.04 1.59
C ILE A 39 7.60 -12.88 1.47
N VAL A 40 7.64 -13.82 0.52
CA VAL A 40 8.80 -14.67 0.27
C VAL A 40 10.03 -13.84 -0.13
N LYS A 41 9.84 -12.78 -0.93
CA LYS A 41 10.95 -11.89 -1.32
C LYS A 41 11.53 -11.13 -0.14
N ILE A 42 10.69 -10.62 0.76
CA ILE A 42 11.12 -9.92 1.97
C ILE A 42 11.90 -10.87 2.87
N LEU A 43 11.37 -12.07 3.15
CA LEU A 43 12.01 -13.06 4.00
C LEU A 43 13.38 -13.52 3.45
N ASN A 44 13.48 -13.73 2.13
CA ASN A 44 14.74 -14.12 1.49
C ASN A 44 15.78 -12.99 1.43
N SER A 45 15.34 -11.72 1.44
CA SER A 45 16.23 -10.55 1.37
C SER A 45 16.56 -9.99 2.75
N TYR A 46 15.95 -10.53 3.82
CA TYR A 46 16.16 -10.08 5.18
C TYR A 46 17.61 -10.27 5.61
N THR A 47 18.22 -9.17 6.04
CA THR A 47 19.59 -9.12 6.55
C THR A 47 19.54 -8.67 8.01
N PRO A 48 19.81 -9.58 8.97
CA PRO A 48 19.90 -9.23 10.38
C PRO A 48 20.86 -8.05 10.61
N THR A 49 20.47 -7.12 11.47
CA THR A 49 21.28 -5.92 11.76
C THR A 49 22.04 -5.98 13.07
N ASP A 50 21.69 -6.92 13.96
CA ASP A 50 22.34 -7.11 15.26
C ASP A 50 22.41 -8.60 15.64
N ASP A 51 23.24 -8.94 16.62
CA ASP A 51 23.53 -10.31 17.07
C ASP A 51 22.30 -11.02 17.69
N PHE A 52 21.25 -10.26 18.02
CA PHE A 52 19.98 -10.78 18.53
C PHE A 52 19.05 -11.29 17.42
N GLU A 53 19.30 -10.93 16.16
CA GLU A 53 18.49 -11.33 15.01
C GLU A 53 19.15 -12.51 14.27
N LYS A 54 18.41 -13.60 14.07
CA LYS A 54 18.87 -14.74 13.27
C LYS A 54 18.45 -14.57 11.82
N ARG A 55 19.28 -15.06 10.89
CA ARG A 55 18.88 -15.20 9.49
C ARG A 55 17.66 -16.12 9.38
N VAL A 56 16.76 -15.79 8.47
CA VAL A 56 15.58 -16.63 8.19
C VAL A 56 16.05 -17.98 7.65
N ALA A 57 15.62 -19.07 8.29
CA ALA A 57 15.97 -20.41 7.84
C ALA A 57 15.27 -20.72 6.50
N PRO A 58 15.95 -21.36 5.52
CA PRO A 58 15.31 -21.77 4.27
C PRO A 58 14.08 -22.68 4.46
N LEU A 59 14.08 -23.49 5.52
CA LEU A 59 12.93 -24.32 5.90
C LEU A 59 11.72 -23.48 6.32
N PHE A 60 11.94 -22.37 7.04
CA PHE A 60 10.87 -21.43 7.41
C PHE A 60 10.21 -20.84 6.17
N VAL A 61 11.02 -20.39 5.19
CA VAL A 61 10.53 -19.84 3.92
C VAL A 61 9.72 -20.88 3.13
N ARG A 62 10.16 -22.15 3.10
CA ARG A 62 9.42 -23.22 2.43
C ARG A 62 8.08 -23.52 3.10
N LYS A 63 8.03 -23.55 4.44
CA LYS A 63 6.79 -23.78 5.20
C LYS A 63 5.77 -22.67 4.95
N ILE A 64 6.17 -21.41 5.08
CA ILE A 64 5.25 -20.28 4.84
C ILE A 64 4.79 -20.22 3.38
N GLN A 65 5.68 -20.53 2.42
CA GLN A 65 5.30 -20.63 1.02
C GLN A 65 4.27 -21.73 0.79
N GLY A 66 4.37 -22.88 1.49
CA GLY A 66 3.37 -23.93 1.45
C GLY A 66 2.00 -23.47 1.96
N LEU A 67 1.95 -22.77 3.10
CA LEU A 67 0.69 -22.27 3.65
C LEU A 67 0.05 -21.16 2.82
N LEU A 68 0.85 -20.36 2.12
CA LEU A 68 0.37 -19.29 1.27
C LEU A 68 -0.13 -19.76 -0.12
N GLN A 69 0.08 -21.04 -0.49
CA GLN A 69 -0.39 -21.58 -1.78
C GLN A 69 -1.91 -21.66 -1.86
N ASP A 70 -2.58 -21.94 -0.75
CA ASP A 70 -4.05 -22.10 -0.69
C ASP A 70 -4.79 -20.76 -0.63
N ARG A 71 -4.05 -19.64 -0.64
CA ARG A 71 -4.61 -18.30 -0.51
C ARG A 71 -5.24 -17.85 -1.83
N GLU A 72 -6.58 -17.89 -1.88
CA GLU A 72 -7.35 -17.39 -3.03
C GLU A 72 -7.04 -15.91 -3.31
N GLY A 73 -6.89 -15.56 -4.59
CA GLY A 73 -6.61 -14.18 -5.03
C GLY A 73 -5.15 -13.73 -4.96
N GLY A 74 -4.21 -14.64 -4.69
CA GLY A 74 -2.77 -14.34 -4.67
C GLY A 74 -2.24 -13.91 -6.03
N SER A 75 -2.15 -12.59 -6.26
CA SER A 75 -1.46 -12.05 -7.44
C SER A 75 0.01 -12.50 -7.43
N SER A 76 0.53 -12.93 -8.59
CA SER A 76 1.96 -13.24 -8.77
C SER A 76 2.83 -11.97 -8.84
N GLN A 77 2.24 -10.80 -8.61
CA GLN A 77 2.90 -9.50 -8.69
C GLN A 77 3.84 -9.26 -7.51
N LEU A 78 5.10 -8.96 -7.84
CA LEU A 78 6.11 -8.55 -6.86
C LEU A 78 6.11 -7.03 -6.65
N MET A 79 6.15 -6.27 -7.75
CA MET A 79 6.22 -4.80 -7.72
C MET A 79 4.84 -4.19 -7.78
N LEU A 80 4.55 -3.18 -6.96
CA LEU A 80 3.33 -2.39 -7.10
C LEU A 80 3.37 -1.56 -8.39
N ASP A 81 2.23 -1.40 -9.04
CA ASP A 81 2.11 -0.58 -10.25
C ASP A 81 2.12 0.91 -9.88
N THR A 82 3.22 1.59 -10.21
CA THR A 82 3.39 3.04 -9.97
C THR A 82 2.49 3.89 -10.88
N GLN A 83 1.93 3.33 -11.94
CA GLN A 83 1.02 3.99 -12.86
C GLN A 83 -0.45 3.75 -12.55
N TYR A 84 -0.75 2.90 -11.56
CA TYR A 84 -2.11 2.67 -11.11
C TYR A 84 -2.75 3.99 -10.66
N ARG A 85 -3.97 4.21 -11.13
CA ARG A 85 -4.77 5.40 -10.81
C ARG A 85 -6.09 4.92 -10.21
N PHE A 86 -6.40 5.41 -9.01
CA PHE A 86 -7.73 5.21 -8.45
C PHE A 86 -8.78 5.86 -9.33
N GLN A 87 -9.95 5.23 -9.42
CA GLN A 87 -11.08 5.82 -10.14
C GLN A 87 -11.46 7.15 -9.49
N VAL A 88 -11.37 8.22 -10.26
CA VAL A 88 -11.85 9.53 -9.84
C VAL A 88 -13.36 9.60 -10.03
N THR A 89 -14.05 10.22 -9.07
CA THR A 89 -15.46 10.57 -9.16
C THR A 89 -15.62 12.05 -8.85
N PHE A 90 -16.54 12.72 -9.54
CA PHE A 90 -16.85 14.12 -9.34
C PHE A 90 -18.26 14.24 -8.76
N PRO A 91 -18.43 14.05 -7.43
CA PRO A 91 -19.73 14.19 -6.81
C PRO A 91 -20.21 15.64 -6.92
N PHE A 92 -21.53 15.81 -7.12
CA PHE A 92 -22.13 17.13 -7.11
C PHE A 92 -21.87 17.82 -5.76
N THR A 93 -21.30 19.01 -5.81
CA THR A 93 -21.03 19.85 -4.65
C THR A 93 -21.57 21.24 -4.92
N LEU A 94 -22.52 21.70 -4.12
CA LEU A 94 -23.08 23.04 -4.23
C LEU A 94 -22.03 24.09 -3.86
N SER A 95 -22.02 25.20 -4.59
CA SER A 95 -21.31 26.41 -4.19
C SER A 95 -22.28 27.37 -3.51
N SER A 96 -21.90 27.94 -2.37
CA SER A 96 -22.63 29.03 -1.72
C SER A 96 -22.37 30.40 -2.35
N GLN A 97 -21.51 30.46 -3.39
CA GLN A 97 -21.15 31.70 -4.04
C GLN A 97 -22.32 32.28 -4.81
N ALA A 98 -22.77 33.46 -4.36
CA ALA A 98 -23.69 34.32 -5.09
C ALA A 98 -23.01 34.84 -6.36
N LEU A 99 -23.59 34.58 -7.54
CA LEU A 99 -23.03 34.98 -8.83
C LEU A 99 -23.07 36.50 -9.02
N GLU A 100 -24.05 37.15 -8.40
CA GLU A 100 -24.25 38.60 -8.41
C GLU A 100 -23.20 39.38 -7.60
N LEU A 101 -22.38 38.69 -6.82
CA LEU A 101 -21.28 39.30 -6.07
C LEU A 101 -19.91 39.02 -6.71
N LEU A 102 -19.85 38.30 -7.83
CA LEU A 102 -18.60 37.99 -8.50
C LEU A 102 -18.07 39.22 -9.26
N GLU A 103 -16.79 39.51 -9.03
CA GLU A 103 -16.03 40.53 -9.75
C GLU A 103 -14.85 39.90 -10.49
N ILE A 104 -14.49 40.45 -11.64
CA ILE A 104 -13.36 39.98 -12.45
C ILE A 104 -12.12 40.80 -12.09
N PRO A 105 -11.05 40.20 -11.56
CA PRO A 105 -9.81 40.92 -11.29
C PRO A 105 -9.20 41.52 -12.57
N SER A 106 -8.78 42.78 -12.50
CA SER A 106 -8.18 43.52 -13.63
C SER A 106 -6.89 42.88 -14.16
N SER A 107 -6.16 42.17 -13.30
CA SER A 107 -4.97 41.41 -13.66
C SER A 107 -5.22 40.29 -14.68
N LEU A 108 -6.46 39.78 -14.78
CA LEU A 108 -6.84 38.79 -15.79
C LEU A 108 -6.96 39.38 -17.20
N ARG A 109 -6.92 40.71 -17.34
CA ARG A 109 -6.98 41.43 -18.63
C ARG A 109 -8.23 41.08 -19.46
N LEU A 110 -9.35 40.80 -18.79
CA LEU A 110 -10.63 40.47 -19.42
C LEU A 110 -11.55 41.70 -19.54
N GLY A 111 -10.97 42.86 -19.84
CA GLY A 111 -11.72 44.13 -19.92
C GLY A 111 -12.75 44.21 -21.04
N PHE A 112 -12.73 43.23 -21.97
CA PHE A 112 -13.75 43.10 -23.03
C PHE A 112 -15.05 42.43 -22.53
N LEU A 113 -15.06 41.84 -21.34
CA LEU A 113 -16.25 41.23 -20.75
C LEU A 113 -17.10 42.27 -20.03
N THR A 114 -18.40 42.18 -20.22
CA THR A 114 -19.40 42.99 -19.50
C THR A 114 -20.22 42.08 -18.61
N ARG A 115 -20.29 42.41 -17.32
CA ARG A 115 -21.18 41.72 -16.38
C ARG A 115 -22.63 42.14 -16.63
N ILE A 116 -23.54 41.16 -16.68
CA ILE A 116 -24.99 41.34 -16.86
C ILE A 116 -25.68 41.12 -15.52
#